data_AF-A0A2P2IAF4-F1
#
_entry.id   AF-A0A2P2IAF4-F1
#
_cell.length_a   1.000
_cell.length_b   1.000
_cell.length_c   1.000
_cell.angle_alpha   90.00
_cell.angle_beta   90.00
_cell.angle_gamma   90.00
#
_symmetry.space_group_name_H-M   'P 1'
#
loop_
_entity.id
_entity.type
_entity.pdbx_description
1 polymer ?
#
loop_
_entity_poly.entity_id
_entity_poly.type
_entity_poly.pdbx_seq_one_letter_code
_entity_poly.pdbx_strand_id
1 'polypeptide(L)'
;WSQVLSRRLNASEKDSEAKVVAVDLQEMAPIPGVVQIQGDITRESTADEIIRHFDGNCADIVVSDGAPDVTGMHDIDEYIQAQLILAALNITTHVLRIGGTFVAKIFRGRDVSLLVAQLQIFFPSVVITKPKASRNSSIEAFIIGRNYSPPKGYVPTMITPKLQYNSENPLVGPNRIIAPFLACGDLSG
;
A
#
# COMPACT_ATOMS: atom_id res chain seq x y z
N TRP A 1 10.40 -3.34 -9.24
CA TRP A 1 9.61 -2.24 -9.84
C TRP A 1 10.38 -0.94 -10.03
N SER A 2 11.22 -0.51 -9.09
CA SER A 2 11.88 0.81 -9.12
C SER A 2 12.75 1.07 -10.36
N GLN A 3 13.46 0.05 -10.87
CA GLN A 3 14.20 0.16 -12.15
C GLN A 3 13.29 0.47 -13.35
N VAL A 4 12.11 -0.15 -13.40
CA VAL A 4 11.14 0.07 -14.49
C VAL A 4 10.55 1.47 -14.39
N LEU A 5 10.21 1.91 -13.18
CA LEU A 5 9.69 3.26 -12.92
C LEU A 5 10.72 4.33 -13.29
N SER A 6 11.95 4.25 -12.79
CA SER A 6 13.03 5.18 -13.12
C SER A 6 13.26 5.28 -14.63
N ARG A 7 13.33 4.14 -15.34
CA ARG A 7 13.49 4.14 -16.81
C ARG A 7 12.32 4.76 -17.55
N ARG A 8 11.08 4.44 -17.17
CA ARG A 8 9.90 4.91 -17.91
C ARG A 8 9.57 6.37 -17.65
N LEU A 9 9.74 6.83 -16.42
CA LEU A 9 9.42 8.21 -16.06
C LEU A 9 10.47 9.18 -16.63
N ASN A 10 11.74 8.77 -16.68
CA ASN A 10 12.82 9.57 -17.27
C ASN A 10 12.97 9.40 -18.80
N ALA A 11 12.17 8.52 -19.43
CA ALA A 11 12.16 8.38 -20.89
C ALA A 11 11.30 9.46 -21.59
N SER A 12 10.48 10.19 -20.86
CA SER A 12 9.71 11.30 -21.40
C SER A 12 10.53 12.59 -21.22
N GLU A 13 10.96 13.21 -22.32
CA GLU A 13 11.69 14.51 -22.34
C GLU A 13 10.81 15.69 -21.89
N LYS A 14 10.16 15.60 -20.73
CA LYS A 14 9.51 16.75 -20.08
C LYS A 14 10.47 17.33 -19.05
N ASP A 15 10.52 18.65 -18.97
CA ASP A 15 11.42 19.50 -18.18
C ASP A 15 11.52 19.25 -16.65
N SER A 16 10.93 18.18 -16.12
CA SER A 16 11.02 17.82 -14.70
C SER A 16 11.50 16.39 -14.52
N GLU A 17 12.66 16.22 -13.89
CA GLU A 17 13.18 14.93 -13.46
C GLU A 17 12.18 14.23 -12.52
N ALA A 18 11.81 12.99 -12.84
CA ALA A 18 10.85 12.26 -12.04
C ALA A 18 11.51 11.74 -10.76
N LYS A 19 10.93 12.05 -9.60
CA LYS A 19 11.40 11.56 -8.31
C LYS A 19 10.83 10.18 -8.01
N VAL A 20 11.71 9.22 -7.72
CA VAL A 20 11.34 7.86 -7.32
C VAL A 20 11.95 7.56 -5.96
N VAL A 21 11.10 7.20 -5.00
CA VAL A 21 11.50 6.72 -3.67
C VAL A 21 11.08 5.25 -3.57
N ALA A 22 12.00 4.38 -3.19
CA ALA A 22 11.77 2.97 -2.95
C ALA A 22 12.01 2.66 -1.47
N VAL A 23 11.11 1.88 -0.87
CA VAL A 23 11.18 1.50 0.54
C VAL A 23 11.14 -0.01 0.65
N ASP A 24 12.07 -0.58 1.42
CA ASP A 24 12.09 -2.00 1.74
C ASP A 24 12.69 -2.20 3.15
N LEU A 25 12.32 -3.29 3.83
CA LEU A 25 12.95 -3.67 5.09
C LEU A 25 14.40 -4.14 4.86
N GLN A 26 14.66 -4.74 3.70
CA GLN A 26 15.96 -5.23 3.30
C GLN A 26 16.75 -4.14 2.56
N GLU A 27 18.07 -4.20 2.68
CA GLU A 27 18.95 -3.34 1.90
C GLU A 27 18.82 -3.66 0.41
N MET A 28 18.68 -2.62 -0.42
CA MET A 28 18.57 -2.75 -1.86
C MET A 28 19.86 -2.28 -2.54
N ALA A 29 20.32 -3.00 -3.57
CA ALA A 29 21.43 -2.55 -4.39
C ALA A 29 21.13 -1.16 -5.02
N PRO A 30 22.10 -0.24 -5.12
CA PRO A 30 21.90 1.10 -5.66
C PRO A 30 21.23 1.11 -7.04
N ILE A 31 20.16 1.89 -7.20
CA ILE A 31 19.49 2.10 -8.50
C ILE A 31 19.60 3.57 -8.91
N PRO A 32 20.21 3.88 -10.08
CA PRO A 32 20.31 5.25 -10.56
C PRO A 32 18.96 5.97 -10.66
N GLY A 33 18.90 7.20 -10.14
CA GLY A 33 17.69 8.02 -10.13
C GLY A 33 16.60 7.55 -9.16
N VAL A 34 16.93 6.65 -8.22
CA VAL A 34 16.00 6.16 -7.19
C VAL A 34 16.60 6.40 -5.82
N VAL A 35 15.88 7.13 -4.98
CA VAL A 35 16.18 7.21 -3.55
C VAL A 35 15.71 5.91 -2.90
N GLN A 36 16.58 5.28 -2.13
CA GLN A 36 16.30 4.01 -1.46
C GLN A 36 16.33 4.21 0.04
N ILE A 37 15.22 3.91 0.70
CA ILE A 37 15.04 3.96 2.14
C ILE A 37 14.96 2.52 2.64
N GLN A 38 15.85 2.16 3.56
CA GLN A 38 15.68 0.93 4.32
C GLN A 38 14.77 1.22 5.51
N GLY A 39 13.51 0.78 5.45
CA GLY A 39 12.50 1.19 6.41
C GLY A 39 11.30 0.26 6.49
N ASP A 40 10.61 0.33 7.62
CA ASP A 40 9.38 -0.40 7.87
C ASP A 40 8.18 0.50 7.51
N ILE A 41 7.39 0.07 6.54
CA ILE A 41 6.21 0.81 6.07
C ILE A 41 5.12 0.97 7.14
N THR A 42 5.21 0.26 8.27
CA THR A 42 4.30 0.42 9.42
C THR A 42 4.74 1.52 10.39
N ARG A 43 5.87 2.19 10.14
CA ARG A 43 6.40 3.27 10.98
C ARG A 43 6.13 4.65 10.38
N GLU A 44 5.68 5.57 11.22
CA GLU A 44 5.50 6.99 10.87
C GLU A 44 6.80 7.63 10.39
N SER A 45 7.93 7.30 11.02
CA SER A 45 9.25 7.78 10.61
C SER A 45 9.58 7.50 9.15
N THR A 46 9.10 6.38 8.61
CA THR A 46 9.30 6.01 7.21
C THR A 46 8.42 6.85 6.29
N ALA A 47 7.17 7.16 6.69
CA ALA A 47 6.33 8.10 5.96
C ALA A 47 6.97 9.51 5.91
N ASP A 48 7.48 9.99 7.05
CA ASP A 48 8.15 11.29 7.14
C ASP A 48 9.41 11.37 6.27
N GLU A 49 10.16 10.28 6.17
CA GLU A 49 11.34 10.19 5.29
C GLU A 49 10.96 10.24 3.82
N ILE A 50 9.91 9.51 3.41
CA ILE A 50 9.39 9.58 2.05
C ILE A 50 8.97 11.02 1.70
N ILE A 51 8.18 11.66 2.56
CA ILE A 51 7.69 13.04 2.34
C ILE A 51 8.86 14.03 2.25
N ARG A 52 9.90 13.87 3.08
CA ARG A 52 11.11 14.69 3.01
C ARG A 52 11.80 14.58 1.65
N HIS A 53 11.89 13.39 1.06
CA HIS A 53 12.49 13.21 -0.27
C HIS A 53 11.64 13.80 -1.42
N PHE A 54 10.35 14.00 -1.19
CA PHE A 54 9.46 14.72 -2.11
C PHE A 54 9.40 16.24 -1.82
N ASP A 55 10.31 16.79 -1.02
CA ASP A 55 10.34 18.20 -0.59
C ASP A 55 9.03 18.65 0.08
N GLY A 56 8.41 17.77 0.87
CA GLY A 56 7.13 18.03 1.51
C GLY A 56 5.91 17.81 0.62
N ASN A 57 6.09 17.45 -0.65
CA ASN A 57 5.00 17.11 -1.55
C ASN A 57 4.57 15.65 -1.41
N CYS A 58 3.35 15.36 -1.83
CA CYS A 58 2.83 13.99 -1.90
C CYS A 58 3.13 13.36 -3.27
N ALA A 59 3.25 12.03 -3.30
CA ALA A 59 3.45 11.23 -4.50
C ALA A 59 2.20 11.20 -5.40
N ASP A 60 2.42 11.12 -6.72
CA ASP A 60 1.35 10.90 -7.72
C ASP A 60 0.85 9.45 -7.73
N ILE A 61 1.77 8.50 -7.55
CA ILE A 61 1.52 7.07 -7.66
C ILE A 61 2.30 6.35 -6.55
N VAL A 62 1.64 5.43 -5.85
CA VAL A 62 2.27 4.48 -4.95
C VAL A 62 2.10 3.07 -5.52
N VAL A 63 3.19 2.31 -5.57
CA VAL A 63 3.20 0.93 -6.07
C VAL A 63 3.79 0.01 -5.00
N SER A 64 3.03 -1.01 -4.59
CA SER A 64 3.48 -2.07 -3.69
C SER A 64 3.55 -3.41 -4.41
N ASP A 65 4.74 -3.99 -4.46
CA ASP A 65 4.95 -5.36 -4.96
C ASP A 65 5.36 -6.31 -3.82
N GLY A 66 4.97 -5.98 -2.59
CA GLY A 66 5.21 -6.84 -1.44
C GLY A 66 4.48 -8.17 -1.58
N ALA A 67 5.15 -9.26 -1.26
CA ALA A 67 4.54 -10.57 -1.02
C ALA A 67 5.22 -11.19 0.19
N PRO A 68 4.47 -11.88 1.07
CA PRO A 68 5.07 -12.69 2.12
C PRO A 68 5.76 -13.92 1.54
N ASP A 69 6.62 -14.55 2.34
CA ASP A 69 7.10 -15.89 2.05
C ASP A 69 5.91 -16.86 1.99
N VAL A 70 5.82 -17.60 0.89
CA VAL A 70 4.71 -18.53 0.64
C VAL A 70 4.89 -19.77 1.51
N THR A 71 3.96 -19.99 2.44
CA THR A 71 3.95 -21.14 3.34
C THR A 71 3.42 -22.40 2.66
N GLY A 72 2.66 -22.24 1.56
CA GLY A 72 1.97 -23.32 0.86
C GLY A 72 0.56 -23.58 1.39
N MET A 73 0.17 -22.92 2.48
CA MET A 73 -1.20 -22.88 2.99
C MET A 73 -1.89 -21.64 2.43
N HIS A 74 -2.66 -21.82 1.36
CA HIS A 74 -3.23 -20.72 0.59
C HIS A 74 -4.04 -19.71 1.42
N ASP A 75 -4.82 -20.19 2.39
CA ASP A 75 -5.64 -19.31 3.25
C ASP A 75 -4.77 -18.38 4.12
N ILE A 76 -3.66 -18.91 4.65
CA ILE A 76 -2.69 -18.14 5.46
C ILE A 76 -1.91 -17.17 4.58
N ASP A 77 -1.45 -17.62 3.40
CA ASP A 77 -0.70 -16.79 2.47
C ASP A 77 -1.55 -15.61 1.96
N GLU A 78 -2.84 -15.84 1.67
CA GLU A 78 -3.81 -14.80 1.31
C GLU A 78 -3.99 -13.81 2.46
N TYR A 79 -4.19 -14.31 3.69
CA TYR A 79 -4.37 -13.47 4.87
C TYR A 79 -3.17 -12.57 5.14
N ILE A 80 -1.96 -13.13 5.15
CA ILE A 80 -0.72 -12.36 5.41
C ILE A 80 -0.51 -11.31 4.33
N GLN A 81 -0.78 -11.64 3.07
CA GLN A 81 -0.66 -10.66 1.99
C GLN A 81 -1.71 -9.56 2.09
N ALA A 82 -2.95 -9.88 2.47
CA ALA A 82 -3.96 -8.86 2.76
C ALA A 82 -3.47 -7.90 3.85
N GLN A 83 -2.85 -8.40 4.93
CA GLN A 83 -2.24 -7.55 5.97
C GLN A 83 -1.15 -6.63 5.41
N LEU A 84 -0.28 -7.16 4.55
CA LEU A 84 0.76 -6.36 3.91
C LEU A 84 0.18 -5.26 3.01
N ILE A 85 -0.90 -5.54 2.28
CA ILE A 85 -1.58 -4.56 1.44
C ILE A 85 -2.26 -3.49 2.30
N LEU A 86 -2.86 -3.86 3.43
CA LEU A 86 -3.45 -2.90 4.36
C LEU A 86 -2.39 -1.99 5.01
N ALA A 87 -1.24 -2.53 5.40
CA ALA A 87 -0.11 -1.74 5.85
C ALA A 87 0.38 -0.77 4.76
N ALA A 88 0.49 -1.25 3.51
CA ALA A 88 0.85 -0.42 2.36
C ALA A 88 -0.19 0.66 2.08
N LEU A 89 -1.48 0.36 2.20
CA LEU A 89 -2.56 1.34 2.07
C LEU A 89 -2.47 2.40 3.18
N ASN A 90 -2.13 2.01 4.40
CA ASN A 90 -2.03 2.95 5.52
C ASN A 90 -0.95 4.01 5.27
N ILE A 91 0.29 3.60 4.93
CA ILE A 91 1.34 4.55 4.57
C ILE A 91 0.99 5.34 3.30
N THR A 92 0.27 4.73 2.35
CA THR A 92 -0.24 5.42 1.16
C THR A 92 -1.13 6.60 1.55
N THR A 93 -1.94 6.50 2.62
CA THR A 93 -2.77 7.63 3.05
C THR A 93 -1.98 8.84 3.54
N HIS A 94 -0.72 8.64 3.95
CA HIS A 94 0.19 9.73 4.34
C HIS A 94 0.92 10.36 3.15
N VAL A 95 1.28 9.54 2.16
CA VAL A 95 2.23 9.95 1.12
C VAL A 95 1.57 10.21 -0.24
N LEU A 96 0.35 9.73 -0.48
CA LEU A 96 -0.32 9.86 -1.77
C LEU A 96 -1.16 11.14 -1.84
N ARG A 97 -1.03 11.90 -2.93
CA ARG A 97 -1.83 13.10 -3.13
C ARG A 97 -3.29 12.77 -3.42
N ILE A 98 -4.19 13.72 -3.16
CA ILE A 98 -5.57 13.67 -3.65
C ILE A 98 -5.58 13.50 -5.17
N GLY A 99 -6.40 12.57 -5.64
CA GLY A 99 -6.47 12.16 -7.05
C GLY A 99 -5.36 11.21 -7.51
N GLY A 100 -4.44 10.83 -6.62
CA GLY A 100 -3.35 9.89 -6.92
C GLY A 100 -3.83 8.45 -7.14
N THR A 101 -2.90 7.58 -7.54
CA THR A 101 -3.16 6.15 -7.81
C THR A 101 -2.36 5.24 -6.89
N PHE A 102 -3.02 4.22 -6.35
CA PHE A 102 -2.39 3.14 -5.61
C PHE A 102 -2.45 1.84 -6.43
N VAL A 103 -1.34 1.13 -6.52
CA VAL A 103 -1.25 -0.19 -7.16
C VAL A 103 -0.62 -1.16 -6.18
N ALA A 104 -1.23 -2.31 -5.95
CA ALA A 104 -0.64 -3.35 -5.11
C ALA A 104 -0.77 -4.73 -5.74
N LYS A 105 0.24 -5.57 -5.57
CA LYS A 105 0.16 -7.01 -5.84
C LYS A 105 -0.76 -7.67 -4.81
N ILE A 106 -1.59 -8.58 -5.30
CA ILE A 106 -2.53 -9.38 -4.50
C ILE A 106 -2.50 -10.84 -4.95
N PHE A 107 -2.97 -11.73 -4.10
CA PHE A 107 -3.33 -13.10 -4.36
C PHE A 107 -4.85 -13.11 -4.37
N ARG A 108 -5.41 -13.37 -5.55
CA ARG A 108 -6.84 -13.39 -5.76
C ARG A 108 -7.39 -14.71 -5.22
N GLY A 109 -7.65 -14.74 -3.92
CA GLY A 109 -8.34 -15.83 -3.26
C GLY A 109 -9.78 -15.47 -2.88
N ARG A 110 -10.25 -16.03 -1.77
CA ARG A 110 -11.67 -16.01 -1.38
C ARG A 110 -12.13 -14.65 -0.86
N ASP A 111 -11.25 -13.92 -0.17
CA ASP A 111 -11.57 -12.72 0.61
C ASP A 111 -11.19 -11.41 -0.10
N VAL A 112 -10.86 -11.50 -1.39
CA VAL A 112 -10.49 -10.34 -2.21
C VAL A 112 -11.59 -9.26 -2.25
N SER A 113 -12.86 -9.65 -2.09
CA SER A 113 -14.00 -8.73 -2.04
C SER A 113 -13.96 -7.79 -0.83
N LEU A 114 -13.51 -8.28 0.33
CA LEU A 114 -13.33 -7.46 1.53
C LEU A 114 -12.24 -6.42 1.32
N LEU A 115 -11.11 -6.83 0.75
CA LEU A 115 -10.01 -5.92 0.41
C LEU A 115 -10.48 -4.84 -0.57
N VAL A 116 -11.25 -5.20 -1.61
CA VAL A 116 -11.82 -4.24 -2.56
C VAL A 116 -12.73 -3.24 -1.84
N ALA A 117 -13.61 -3.71 -0.96
CA ALA A 117 -14.52 -2.84 -0.20
C ALA A 117 -13.74 -1.85 0.70
N GLN A 118 -12.66 -2.31 1.33
CA GLN A 118 -11.77 -1.47 2.14
C GLN A 118 -11.07 -0.39 1.29
N LEU A 119 -10.57 -0.74 0.11
CA LEU A 119 -9.98 0.25 -0.80
C LEU A 119 -11.03 1.23 -1.35
N GLN A 120 -12.26 0.79 -1.58
CA GLN A 120 -13.34 1.63 -2.11
C GLN A 120 -13.72 2.79 -1.16
N ILE A 121 -13.40 2.69 0.13
CA ILE A 121 -13.54 3.79 1.10
C ILE A 121 -12.66 4.99 0.71
N PHE A 122 -11.48 4.71 0.15
CA PHE A 122 -10.46 5.70 -0.17
C PHE A 122 -10.32 5.98 -1.68
N PHE A 123 -10.84 5.10 -2.53
CA PHE A 123 -10.70 5.17 -3.97
C PHE A 123 -12.06 4.94 -4.64
N PRO A 124 -12.63 5.94 -5.34
CA PRO A 124 -13.90 5.80 -6.05
C PRO A 124 -13.88 4.71 -7.15
N SER A 125 -12.70 4.38 -7.67
CA SER A 125 -12.52 3.33 -8.68
C SER A 125 -11.46 2.35 -8.23
N VAL A 126 -11.87 1.11 -7.94
CA VAL A 126 -10.97 -0.01 -7.61
C VAL A 126 -11.13 -1.10 -8.67
N VAL A 127 -10.02 -1.51 -9.28
CA VAL A 127 -9.99 -2.53 -10.34
C VAL A 127 -8.96 -3.59 -10.02
N ILE A 128 -9.33 -4.86 -10.19
CA ILE A 128 -8.38 -5.98 -10.16
C ILE A 128 -8.01 -6.34 -11.59
N THR A 129 -6.71 -6.46 -11.86
CA THR A 129 -6.19 -6.86 -13.16
C THR A 129 -5.16 -7.96 -13.01
N LYS A 130 -5.22 -8.95 -13.90
CA LYS A 130 -4.17 -9.96 -14.05
C LYS A 130 -3.41 -9.66 -15.34
N PRO A 131 -2.14 -9.24 -15.27
CA PRO A 131 -1.38 -8.93 -16.49
C PRO A 131 -1.14 -10.19 -17.31
N LYS A 132 -1.09 -10.06 -18.63
CA LYS A 132 -0.83 -11.18 -19.56
C LYS A 132 0.49 -11.90 -19.30
N ALA A 133 1.45 -11.21 -18.69
CA ALA A 133 2.74 -11.77 -18.30
C ALA A 133 2.67 -12.68 -17.06
N SER A 134 1.59 -12.63 -16.27
CA SER A 134 1.39 -13.51 -15.12
C SER A 134 0.91 -14.89 -15.59
N ARG A 135 1.47 -15.95 -15.02
CA ARG A 135 1.08 -17.34 -15.33
C ARG A 135 -0.41 -17.53 -15.00
N ASN A 136 -1.13 -18.25 -15.86
CA ASN A 136 -2.56 -18.48 -15.67
C ASN A 136 -2.87 -19.34 -14.44
N SER A 137 -1.93 -20.21 -14.05
CA SER A 137 -2.00 -21.04 -12.85
C SER A 137 -1.71 -20.29 -11.54
N SER A 138 -1.16 -19.07 -11.61
CA SER A 138 -0.88 -18.27 -10.42
C SER A 138 -2.15 -17.55 -9.96
N ILE A 139 -2.35 -17.48 -8.65
CA ILE A 139 -3.38 -16.64 -8.02
C ILE A 139 -2.99 -15.16 -7.99
N GLU A 140 -1.77 -14.81 -8.40
CA GLU A 140 -1.28 -13.44 -8.45
C GLU A 140 -2.09 -12.57 -9.42
N ALA A 141 -2.49 -11.40 -8.92
CA ALA A 141 -3.12 -10.31 -9.64
C ALA A 141 -2.64 -8.97 -9.04
N PHE A 142 -3.12 -7.86 -9.59
CA PHE A 142 -2.88 -6.52 -9.07
C PHE A 142 -4.21 -5.83 -8.81
N ILE A 143 -4.30 -5.14 -7.68
CA ILE A 143 -5.39 -4.21 -7.36
C ILE A 143 -4.94 -2.78 -7.64
N ILE A 144 -5.82 -2.00 -8.25
CA ILE A 144 -5.55 -0.62 -8.66
C ILE A 144 -6.65 0.26 -8.08
N GLY A 145 -6.30 1.09 -7.10
CA GLY A 145 -7.13 2.17 -6.57
C GLY A 145 -6.82 3.47 -7.31
N ARG A 146 -7.81 4.05 -7.99
CA ARG A 146 -7.65 5.30 -8.75
C ARG A 146 -8.38 6.45 -8.08
N ASN A 147 -7.85 7.65 -8.27
CA ASN A 147 -8.44 8.91 -7.82
C ASN A 147 -8.59 8.95 -6.28
N TYR A 148 -7.48 8.86 -5.56
CA TYR A 148 -7.48 8.90 -4.09
C TYR A 148 -8.36 10.03 -3.54
N SER A 149 -9.37 9.66 -2.78
CA SER A 149 -10.41 10.52 -2.23
C SER A 149 -10.79 9.99 -0.84
N PRO A 150 -9.98 10.30 0.19
CA PRO A 150 -10.28 9.88 1.55
C PRO A 150 -11.58 10.54 2.05
N PRO A 151 -12.31 9.89 2.98
CA PRO A 151 -13.52 10.46 3.56
C PRO A 151 -13.29 11.82 4.20
N LYS A 152 -14.29 12.70 4.15
CA LYS A 152 -14.19 14.05 4.71
C LYS A 152 -13.86 14.00 6.20
N GLY A 153 -12.77 14.67 6.59
CA GLY A 153 -12.29 14.71 7.97
C GLY A 153 -11.45 13.49 8.38
N TYR A 154 -11.12 12.59 7.45
CA TYR A 154 -10.14 11.55 7.69
C TYR A 154 -8.75 12.18 7.87
N VAL A 155 -8.11 11.85 8.99
CA VAL A 155 -6.71 12.22 9.25
C VAL A 155 -5.88 10.94 9.16
N PRO A 156 -4.89 10.84 8.27
CA PRO A 156 -3.98 9.69 8.22
C PRO A 156 -3.35 9.41 9.59
N THR A 157 -3.33 8.15 10.04
CA THR A 157 -2.68 7.75 11.31
C THR A 157 -1.96 6.41 11.14
N MET A 158 -0.74 6.30 11.66
CA MET A 158 -0.01 5.02 11.73
C MET A 158 -0.36 4.19 12.98
N ILE A 159 -1.46 4.49 13.67
CA ILE A 159 -1.90 3.73 14.84
C ILE A 159 -2.44 2.38 14.38
N THR A 160 -1.61 1.34 14.47
CA THR A 160 -2.10 -0.04 14.54
C THR A 160 -2.70 -0.21 15.93
N PRO A 161 -4.03 -0.38 16.09
CA PRO A 161 -4.55 -0.84 17.35
C PRO A 161 -4.07 -2.28 17.46
N LYS A 162 -3.00 -2.46 18.24
CA LYS A 162 -2.72 -3.75 18.81
C LYS A 162 -4.03 -4.22 19.45
N LEU A 163 -4.34 -5.51 19.37
CA LEU A 163 -5.43 -6.20 20.09
C LEU A 163 -5.33 -6.06 21.64
N GLN A 164 -4.70 -5.02 22.15
CA GLN A 164 -4.85 -4.58 23.52
C GLN A 164 -6.26 -4.04 23.64
N TYR A 165 -7.11 -4.84 24.27
CA TYR A 165 -8.43 -4.51 24.79
C TYR A 165 -8.30 -3.44 25.89
N ASN A 166 -7.66 -2.31 25.59
CA ASN A 166 -7.59 -1.16 26.48
C ASN A 166 -8.77 -0.25 26.14
N SER A 167 -9.48 0.16 27.19
CA SER A 167 -10.82 0.73 27.20
C SER A 167 -10.96 2.13 26.57
N GLU A 168 -9.93 2.67 25.92
CA GLU A 168 -9.97 3.99 25.29
C GLU A 168 -9.39 3.92 23.87
N ASN A 169 -10.28 3.83 22.87
CA ASN A 169 -9.90 4.02 21.47
C ASN A 169 -9.79 5.53 21.20
N PRO A 170 -8.59 6.09 20.92
CA PRO A 170 -8.40 7.53 20.74
C PRO A 170 -8.96 8.06 19.41
N LEU A 171 -9.42 7.18 18.51
CA LEU A 171 -9.92 7.55 17.19
C LEU A 171 -11.31 8.19 17.28
N VAL A 172 -11.50 9.30 16.57
CA VAL A 172 -12.74 10.07 16.51
C VAL A 172 -13.24 10.22 15.07
N GLY A 173 -14.55 10.45 14.90
CA GLY A 173 -15.15 10.71 13.59
C GLY A 173 -14.95 9.57 12.57
N PRO A 174 -14.60 9.86 11.30
CA PRO A 174 -14.45 8.83 10.27
C PRO A 174 -13.34 7.83 10.59
N ASN A 175 -12.28 8.24 11.30
CA ASN A 175 -11.20 7.36 11.75
C ASN A 175 -11.66 6.27 12.73
N ARG A 176 -12.81 6.44 13.40
CA ARG A 176 -13.38 5.42 14.29
C ARG A 176 -14.24 4.39 13.54
N ILE A 177 -14.93 4.84 12.50
CA ILE A 177 -15.91 4.04 11.73
C ILE A 177 -15.23 3.23 10.65
N ILE A 178 -14.23 3.82 10.00
CA ILE A 178 -13.26 3.09 9.19
C ILE A 178 -12.47 2.30 10.22
N ALA A 179 -12.93 1.08 10.52
CA ALA A 179 -12.29 0.23 11.49
C ALA A 179 -10.78 0.27 11.20
N PRO A 180 -9.94 0.59 12.20
CA PRO A 180 -8.51 0.59 11.98
C PRO A 180 -8.13 -0.75 11.38
N PHE A 181 -7.25 -0.73 10.38
CA PHE A 181 -6.94 -1.88 9.53
C PHE A 181 -6.56 -3.11 10.37
N LEU A 182 -7.58 -3.88 10.74
CA LEU A 182 -7.52 -5.13 11.47
C LEU A 182 -8.22 -6.11 10.56
N ALA A 183 -7.46 -7.02 9.94
CA ALA A 183 -8.12 -8.26 9.57
C ALA A 183 -8.30 -9.04 10.87
N CYS A 184 -9.54 -9.14 11.30
CA CYS A 184 -9.91 -10.19 12.25
C CYS A 184 -9.96 -11.49 11.46
N GLY A 185 -8.83 -12.20 11.40
CA GLY A 185 -8.82 -13.64 11.17
C GLY A 185 -8.97 -14.31 12.53
N ASP A 186 -10.13 -14.94 12.76
CA ASP A 186 -10.28 -15.86 13.87
C ASP A 186 -9.38 -17.08 13.61
N LEU A 187 -8.37 -17.28 14.46
CA LEU A 187 -7.51 -18.47 14.44
C LEU A 187 -8.15 -19.66 15.19
N SER A 188 -9.45 -19.60 15.54
CA SER A 188 -10.19 -20.74 16.07
C SER A 188 -10.62 -21.68 14.94
N GLY A 189 -9.63 -22.41 14.42
CA GLY A 189 -9.79 -23.66 13.68
C GLY A 189 -9.08 -24.77 14.44
#